data_AF-A0A7R9U9Z8-F1
#
_entry.id   AF-A0A7R9U9Z8-F1
#
_cell.length_a   1.000
_cell.length_b   1.000
_cell.length_c   1.000
_cell.angle_alpha   90.00
_cell.angle_beta   90.00
_cell.angle_gamma   90.00
#
_symmetry.space_group_name_H-M   'P 1'
#
loop_
_entity.id
_entity.type
_entity.pdbx_description
1 polymer ?
#
loop_
_entity_poly.entity_id
_entity_poly.type
_entity_poly.pdbx_seq_one_letter_code
_entity_poly.pdbx_strand_id
1 'polypeptide(L)'
;ELVSTNHERAYVLPGKDGPSGRTLRLGLLPSKDPSLPRTANIIRRRSHAVWRCQTGEELLNFLQEEFPQLDVGTLVSKEQAESFVSMQPKEFPAPQFVRGLHMFVKEDSGAAGVALLGDCIHAFPPDIGQGVNAALE
;
A
#
# COMPACT_ATOMS: atom_id res chain seq x y z
N GLU A 1 4.33 -13.06 23.00
CA GLU A 1 3.94 -11.72 23.49
C GLU A 1 3.21 -11.03 22.34
N LEU A 2 1.98 -10.54 22.55
CA LEU A 2 1.21 -9.91 21.48
C LEU A 2 1.84 -8.55 21.14
N VAL A 3 2.07 -8.30 19.85
CA VAL A 3 2.68 -7.05 19.37
C VAL A 3 1.68 -5.91 19.56
N SER A 4 1.97 -4.98 20.49
CA SER A 4 1.21 -3.73 20.62
C SER A 4 1.84 -2.63 19.76
N THR A 5 1.01 -1.75 19.22
CA THR A 5 1.45 -0.68 18.32
C THR A 5 0.75 0.63 18.67
N ASN A 6 1.43 1.77 18.49
CA ASN A 6 0.86 3.10 18.73
C ASN A 6 0.31 3.69 17.43
N HIS A 7 -0.94 4.16 17.42
CA HIS A 7 -1.58 4.74 16.23
C HIS A 7 -0.83 5.94 15.62
N GLU A 8 -0.07 6.72 16.40
CA GLU A 8 0.68 7.89 15.92
C GLU A 8 2.00 7.55 15.22
N ARG A 9 2.43 6.28 15.26
CA ARG A 9 3.72 5.85 14.71
C ARG A 9 3.53 4.94 13.50
N ALA A 10 4.48 5.07 12.58
CA ALA A 10 4.63 4.11 11.49
C ALA A 10 5.32 2.84 11.98
N TYR A 11 4.84 1.68 11.56
CA TYR A 11 5.47 0.39 11.83
C TYR A 11 5.62 -0.42 10.55
N VAL A 12 6.65 -1.24 10.50
CA VAL A 12 6.74 -2.34 9.54
C VAL A 12 6.71 -3.63 10.35
N LEU A 13 5.70 -4.47 10.10
CA LEU A 13 5.66 -5.81 10.65
C LEU A 13 6.26 -6.78 9.62
N PRO A 14 7.45 -7.33 9.89
CA PRO A 14 8.02 -8.35 9.01
C PRO A 14 7.28 -9.67 9.18
N GLY A 15 7.00 -10.34 8.06
CA GLY A 15 6.64 -11.74 8.08
C GLY A 15 7.87 -12.62 8.30
N LYS A 16 7.66 -13.93 8.34
CA LYS A 16 8.70 -14.94 8.40
C LYS A 16 9.72 -14.77 7.27
N ASP A 17 11.00 -14.98 7.56
CA ASP A 17 12.04 -15.02 6.55
C ASP A 17 11.86 -16.19 5.57
N GLY A 18 12.16 -15.95 4.30
CA GLY A 18 11.95 -16.92 3.24
C GLY A 18 12.25 -16.39 1.84
N PRO A 19 11.86 -17.12 0.79
CA PRO A 19 12.06 -16.68 -0.58
C PRO A 19 11.19 -15.46 -0.91
N SER A 20 11.71 -14.57 -1.77
CA SER A 20 11.05 -13.31 -2.14
C SER A 20 9.66 -13.45 -2.75
N GLY A 21 9.35 -14.61 -3.34
CA GLY A 21 8.03 -14.96 -3.88
C GLY A 21 6.98 -15.33 -2.82
N ARG A 22 7.34 -15.32 -1.54
CA ARG A 22 6.46 -15.69 -0.43
C ARG A 22 6.45 -14.67 0.71
N THR A 23 7.60 -14.06 1.02
CA THR A 23 7.73 -13.17 2.19
C THR A 23 6.86 -11.92 2.13
N LEU A 24 6.12 -11.65 3.21
CA LEU A 24 5.36 -10.42 3.37
C LEU A 24 5.98 -9.44 4.37
N ARG A 25 5.63 -8.16 4.20
CA ARG A 25 5.85 -7.07 5.16
C ARG A 25 4.61 -6.22 5.16
N LEU A 26 4.06 -5.93 6.34
CA LEU A 26 2.90 -5.06 6.49
C LEU A 26 3.37 -3.69 6.97
N GLY A 27 3.19 -2.68 6.14
CA GLY A 27 3.38 -1.28 6.54
C GLY A 27 2.10 -0.77 7.20
N LEU A 28 2.23 -0.28 8.44
CA LEU A 28 1.16 0.40 9.17
C LEU A 28 1.52 1.88 9.23
N LEU A 29 0.77 2.70 8.51
CA LEU A 29 0.93 4.16 8.54
C LEU A 29 0.26 4.75 9.79
N PRO A 30 0.69 5.94 10.25
CA PRO A 30 0.02 6.64 11.33
C PRO A 30 -1.45 6.90 11.01
N SER A 31 -2.32 6.78 12.02
CA SER A 31 -3.72 7.21 11.95
C SER A 31 -3.96 8.27 13.01
N LYS A 32 -4.62 9.36 12.63
CA LYS A 32 -5.03 10.42 13.56
C LYS A 32 -6.18 9.97 14.47
N ASP A 33 -7.01 9.06 13.98
CA ASP A 33 -8.13 8.51 14.73
C ASP A 33 -7.76 7.11 15.26
N PRO A 34 -7.58 6.94 16.59
CA PRO A 34 -7.26 5.64 17.18
C PRO A 34 -8.45 4.66 17.17
N SER A 35 -9.68 5.13 16.92
CA SER A 35 -10.87 4.27 16.87
C SER A 35 -10.99 3.52 15.54
N LEU A 36 -10.31 3.98 14.49
CA LEU A 36 -10.32 3.35 13.17
C LEU A 36 -9.23 2.28 13.07
N PRO A 37 -9.53 1.12 12.45
CA PRO A 37 -8.51 0.12 12.16
C PRO A 37 -7.48 0.70 11.20
N ARG A 38 -6.20 0.48 11.49
CA ARG A 38 -5.12 0.85 10.57
C ARG A 38 -5.04 -0.16 9.44
N THR A 39 -5.04 0.34 8.22
CA THR A 39 -4.89 -0.51 7.04
C THR A 39 -3.43 -0.90 6.86
N ALA A 40 -3.23 -2.12 6.37
CA ALA A 40 -1.97 -2.59 5.83
C ALA A 40 -2.19 -3.00 4.38
N ASN A 41 -1.34 -2.54 3.49
CA ASN A 41 -1.43 -2.87 2.07
C ASN A 41 -0.47 -4.00 1.72
N ILE A 42 -0.97 -5.04 1.04
CA ILE A 42 -0.14 -6.08 0.44
C ILE A 42 0.12 -5.70 -1.01
N ILE A 43 1.33 -5.22 -1.30
CA ILE A 43 1.76 -4.85 -2.65
C ILE A 43 2.87 -5.81 -3.07
N ARG A 44 2.56 -6.69 -4.03
CA ARG A 44 3.45 -7.76 -4.47
C ARG A 44 3.29 -8.04 -5.97
N ARG A 45 4.35 -8.56 -6.58
CA ARG A 45 4.33 -9.02 -7.98
C ARG A 45 3.27 -10.10 -8.17
N ARG A 46 2.68 -10.18 -9.38
CA ARG A 46 1.63 -11.15 -9.74
C ARG A 46 1.97 -12.61 -9.42
N SER A 47 3.25 -12.98 -9.46
CA SER A 47 3.73 -14.34 -9.17
C SER A 47 3.84 -14.68 -7.68
N HIS A 48 3.56 -13.73 -6.78
CA HIS A 48 3.69 -13.92 -5.33
C HIS A 48 2.64 -14.90 -4.79
N ALA A 49 3.04 -15.68 -3.77
CA ALA A 49 2.22 -16.76 -3.23
C ALA A 49 0.84 -16.32 -2.71
N VAL A 50 0.76 -15.13 -2.10
CA VAL A 50 -0.51 -14.56 -1.58
C VAL A 50 -1.59 -14.42 -2.66
N TRP A 51 -1.21 -14.22 -3.92
CA TRP A 51 -2.16 -14.10 -5.05
C TRP A 51 -2.65 -15.44 -5.57
N ARG A 52 -2.18 -16.56 -5.02
CA ARG A 52 -2.64 -17.91 -5.36
C ARG A 52 -3.71 -18.45 -4.42
N CYS A 53 -4.00 -17.76 -3.31
CA CYS A 53 -5.09 -18.10 -2.42
C CYS A 53 -6.43 -17.92 -3.15
N GLN A 54 -7.28 -18.95 -3.14
CA GLN A 54 -8.57 -18.98 -3.82
C GLN A 54 -9.74 -18.89 -2.85
N THR A 55 -9.51 -19.15 -1.56
CA THR A 55 -10.53 -19.09 -0.51
C THR A 55 -10.05 -18.22 0.66
N GLY A 56 -10.99 -17.64 1.41
CA GLY A 56 -10.67 -16.88 2.61
C GLY A 56 -9.91 -17.71 3.65
N GLU A 57 -10.20 -19.01 3.75
CA GLU A 57 -9.47 -19.94 4.64
C GLU A 57 -8.01 -20.12 4.22
N GLU A 58 -7.73 -20.31 2.94
CA GLU A 58 -6.36 -20.36 2.42
C GLU A 58 -5.60 -19.06 2.70
N LEU A 59 -6.26 -17.91 2.56
CA LEU A 59 -5.65 -16.61 2.87
C LEU A 59 -5.35 -16.47 4.37
N LEU A 60 -6.30 -16.79 5.25
CA LEU A 60 -6.11 -16.69 6.70
C LEU A 60 -4.97 -17.61 7.17
N ASN A 61 -4.93 -18.85 6.68
CA ASN A 61 -3.85 -19.78 6.97
C ASN A 61 -2.50 -19.26 6.45
N PHE A 62 -2.46 -18.75 5.21
CA PHE A 62 -1.26 -18.14 4.64
C PHE A 62 -0.75 -16.98 5.50
N LEU A 63 -1.64 -16.06 5.89
CA LEU A 63 -1.28 -14.92 6.73
C LEU A 63 -0.83 -15.35 8.13
N GLN A 64 -1.47 -16.35 8.73
CA GLN A 64 -1.08 -16.86 10.05
C GLN A 64 0.29 -17.55 10.03
N GLU A 65 0.61 -18.27 8.95
CA GLU A 65 1.95 -18.84 8.73
C GLU A 65 3.02 -17.77 8.49
N GLU A 66 2.68 -16.72 7.74
CA GLU A 66 3.60 -15.63 7.45
C GLU A 66 3.82 -14.71 8.65
N PHE A 67 2.80 -14.51 9.49
CA PHE A 67 2.84 -13.64 10.68
C PHE A 67 2.50 -14.42 11.96
N PRO A 68 3.35 -15.38 12.40
CA PRO A 68 3.08 -16.19 13.59
C PRO A 68 3.00 -15.37 14.89
N GLN A 69 3.50 -14.14 14.88
CA GLN A 69 3.41 -13.20 16.00
C GLN A 69 2.05 -12.48 16.10
N LEU A 70 1.18 -12.62 15.09
CA LEU A 70 -0.18 -12.08 15.10
C LEU A 70 -1.18 -13.20 15.35
N ASP A 71 -2.33 -12.83 15.92
CA ASP A 71 -3.54 -13.64 15.92
C ASP A 71 -4.40 -13.20 14.73
N VAL A 72 -4.14 -13.75 13.55
CA VAL A 72 -4.76 -13.29 12.30
C VAL A 72 -6.28 -13.49 12.32
N GLY A 73 -6.76 -14.56 12.96
CA GLY A 73 -8.18 -14.88 13.05
C GLY A 73 -9.00 -13.86 13.85
N THR A 74 -8.36 -13.07 14.72
CA THR A 74 -9.04 -11.97 15.43
C THR A 74 -8.92 -10.62 14.71
N LEU A 75 -7.95 -10.47 13.79
CA LEU A 75 -7.71 -9.23 13.05
C LEU A 75 -8.49 -9.16 11.74
N VAL A 76 -8.72 -10.31 11.08
CA VAL A 76 -9.40 -10.40 9.79
C VAL A 76 -10.49 -11.44 9.89
N SER A 77 -11.75 -11.03 9.66
CA SER A 77 -12.87 -11.96 9.65
C SER A 77 -12.84 -12.88 8.42
N LYS A 78 -13.51 -14.03 8.51
CA LYS A 78 -13.63 -14.95 7.38
C LYS A 78 -14.28 -14.29 6.16
N GLU A 79 -15.29 -13.44 6.39
CA GLU A 79 -16.00 -12.70 5.35
C GLU A 79 -15.08 -11.68 4.67
N GLN A 80 -14.22 -10.99 5.44
CA GLN A 80 -13.23 -10.07 4.88
C GLN A 80 -12.17 -10.81 4.06
N ALA A 81 -11.72 -11.98 4.54
CA ALA A 81 -10.77 -12.80 3.80
C ALA A 81 -11.37 -13.34 2.49
N GLU A 82 -12.64 -13.79 2.51
CA GLU A 82 -13.36 -14.24 1.32
C GLU A 82 -13.56 -13.09 0.32
N SER A 83 -13.90 -11.91 0.83
CA SER A 83 -14.00 -10.69 0.01
C SER A 83 -12.66 -10.34 -0.64
N PHE A 84 -11.54 -10.50 0.06
CA PHE A 84 -10.21 -10.23 -0.49
C PHE A 84 -9.86 -11.16 -1.66
N VAL A 85 -10.06 -12.48 -1.52
CA VAL A 85 -9.67 -13.44 -2.58
C VAL A 85 -10.59 -13.41 -3.80
N SER A 86 -11.85 -12.99 -3.61
CA SER A 86 -12.83 -12.86 -4.70
C SER A 86 -12.69 -11.56 -5.49
N MET A 87 -11.98 -10.56 -4.95
CA MET A 87 -11.70 -9.31 -5.66
C MET A 87 -10.63 -9.50 -6.74
N GLN A 88 -10.81 -8.79 -7.86
CA GLN A 88 -9.74 -8.64 -8.85
C GLN A 88 -8.65 -7.70 -8.30
N PRO A 89 -7.39 -8.14 -8.16
CA PRO A 89 -6.31 -7.27 -7.72
C PRO A 89 -6.10 -6.11 -8.69
N LYS A 90 -5.85 -4.90 -8.16
CA LYS A 90 -5.47 -3.75 -8.97
C LYS A 90 -3.96 -3.74 -9.22
N GLU A 91 -3.57 -3.33 -10.42
CA GLU A 91 -2.18 -3.11 -10.78
C GLU A 91 -1.82 -1.63 -10.63
N PHE A 92 -0.65 -1.36 -10.04
CA PHE A 92 -0.08 -0.01 -9.98
C PHE A 92 0.83 0.20 -11.20
N PRO A 93 0.90 1.42 -11.75
CA PRO A 93 1.85 1.73 -12.81
C PRO A 93 3.28 1.55 -12.28
N ALA A 94 4.20 1.26 -13.20
CA ALA A 94 5.61 1.34 -12.89
C ALA A 94 5.97 2.78 -12.45
N PRO A 95 6.97 2.96 -11.56
CA PRO A 95 7.47 4.28 -11.22
C PRO A 95 7.79 5.10 -12.48
N GLN A 96 7.21 6.28 -12.59
CA GLN A 96 7.35 7.19 -13.73
C GLN A 96 7.39 8.65 -13.28
N PHE A 97 8.01 9.52 -14.08
CA PHE A 97 8.08 10.95 -13.80
C PHE A 97 8.22 11.77 -15.08
N VAL A 98 7.87 13.07 -15.01
CA VAL A 98 8.00 14.04 -16.10
C VAL A 98 9.07 15.07 -15.74
N ARG A 99 9.90 15.47 -16.72
CA ARG A 99 10.98 16.45 -16.50
C ARG A 99 10.55 17.91 -16.66
N GLY A 100 9.55 18.17 -17.50
CA GLY A 100 9.01 19.51 -17.73
C GLY A 100 7.81 19.76 -16.85
N LEU A 101 7.99 20.50 -15.74
CA LEU A 101 6.95 20.72 -14.74
C LEU A 101 6.11 21.97 -15.02
N HIS A 102 6.64 22.92 -15.79
CA HIS A 102 5.95 24.16 -16.10
C HIS A 102 6.33 24.68 -17.48
N MET A 103 5.46 25.52 -18.04
CA MET A 103 5.74 26.27 -19.26
C MET A 103 5.07 27.64 -19.22
N PHE A 104 5.70 28.62 -19.86
CA PHE A 104 5.08 29.92 -20.11
C PHE A 104 4.35 29.91 -21.44
N VAL A 105 3.14 30.45 -21.46
CA VAL A 105 2.33 30.66 -22.65
C VAL A 105 2.45 32.14 -23.00
N LYS A 106 2.94 32.43 -24.22
CA LYS A 106 2.99 33.80 -24.73
C LYS A 106 1.60 34.24 -25.15
N GLU A 107 1.13 35.34 -24.61
CA GLU A 107 -0.08 36.02 -25.07
C GLU A 107 0.25 37.47 -25.45
N ASP A 108 -0.46 38.01 -26.45
CA ASP A 108 -0.28 39.40 -26.89
C ASP A 108 -0.70 40.42 -25.81
N SER A 109 -1.53 40.00 -24.84
CA SER A 109 -2.04 40.82 -23.74
C SER A 109 -1.38 40.58 -22.37
N GLY A 110 -0.40 39.68 -22.25
CA GLY A 110 0.25 39.38 -20.98
C GLY A 110 1.06 38.07 -20.96
N ALA A 111 1.52 37.67 -19.78
CA ALA A 111 2.21 36.39 -19.56
C ALA A 111 1.30 35.43 -18.77
N ALA A 112 1.05 34.26 -19.33
CA ALA A 112 0.39 33.14 -18.66
C ALA A 112 1.37 31.97 -18.48
N GLY A 113 1.08 31.07 -17.55
CA GLY A 113 1.89 29.89 -17.28
C GLY A 113 1.04 28.70 -16.89
N VAL A 114 1.53 27.50 -17.23
CA VAL A 114 0.93 26.22 -16.84
C VAL A 114 1.96 25.49 -15.98
N ALA A 115 1.51 24.89 -14.88
CA ALA A 115 2.31 24.02 -14.04
C ALA A 115 1.59 22.68 -13.82
N LEU A 116 2.37 21.61 -13.76
CA LEU A 116 1.94 20.26 -13.40
C LEU A 116 2.33 19.99 -11.95
N LEU A 117 1.46 19.31 -11.21
CA LEU A 117 1.63 19.01 -9.78
C LEU A 117 1.16 17.58 -9.47
N GLY A 118 1.72 17.00 -8.40
CA GLY A 118 1.35 15.68 -7.89
C GLY A 118 1.45 14.55 -8.92
N ASP A 119 0.40 13.74 -9.02
CA ASP A 119 0.42 12.52 -9.85
C ASP A 119 0.66 12.78 -11.35
N CYS A 120 0.47 14.02 -11.82
CA CYS A 120 0.80 14.43 -13.18
C CYS A 120 2.31 14.50 -13.46
N ILE A 121 3.13 14.70 -12.42
CA ILE A 121 4.60 14.84 -12.56
C ILE A 121 5.36 13.60 -12.09
N HIS A 122 4.74 12.79 -11.23
CA HIS A 122 5.31 11.55 -10.71
C HIS A 122 4.21 10.51 -10.44
N ALA A 123 4.50 9.23 -10.65
CA ALA A 123 3.66 8.17 -10.10
C ALA A 123 4.57 7.05 -9.63
N PHE A 124 4.34 6.55 -8.43
CA PHE A 124 5.06 5.43 -7.85
C PHE A 124 4.10 4.59 -6.98
N PRO A 125 4.41 3.30 -6.73
CA PRO A 125 3.56 2.46 -5.90
C PRO A 125 3.30 3.07 -4.51
N PRO A 126 2.13 2.83 -3.90
CA PRO A 126 1.81 3.40 -2.59
C PRO A 126 2.48 2.64 -1.42
N ASP A 127 3.58 1.94 -1.67
CA ASP A 127 4.27 1.09 -0.69
C ASP A 127 4.94 1.87 0.45
N ILE A 128 5.28 3.13 0.21
CA ILE A 128 5.86 4.04 1.22
C ILE A 128 4.88 5.07 1.78
N GLY A 129 3.64 5.12 1.27
CA GLY A 129 2.63 6.08 1.73
C GLY A 129 2.95 7.56 1.49
N GLN A 130 3.86 7.87 0.55
CA GLN A 130 4.37 9.24 0.33
C GLN A 130 3.78 9.95 -0.90
N GLY A 131 2.88 9.34 -1.68
CA GLY A 131 2.35 9.95 -2.91
C GLY A 131 1.75 11.34 -2.68
N VAL A 132 0.89 11.47 -1.66
CA VAL A 132 0.26 12.76 -1.31
C VAL A 132 1.27 13.75 -0.73
N ASN A 133 2.19 13.30 0.14
CA ASN A 133 3.19 14.19 0.72
C ASN A 133 4.14 14.74 -0.35
N ALA A 134 4.58 13.89 -1.29
CA ALA A 134 5.42 14.29 -2.41
C ALA A 134 4.71 15.30 -3.35
N ALA A 135 3.38 15.25 -3.44
CA ALA A 135 2.60 16.21 -4.19
C ALA A 135 2.43 17.57 -3.46
N LEU A 136 2.59 17.60 -2.13
CA LEU A 136 2.46 18.79 -1.28
C LEU A 136 3.78 19.51 -1.02
N GLU A 137 4.91 18.78 -1.06
CA GLU A 137 6.28 19.33 -0.99
C GLU A 137 6.65 20.13 -2.24
#